data_AF-A0A6J0KQB5-F1
#
_entry.id   AF-A0A6J0KQB5-F1
#
_cell.length_a   1.000
_cell.length_b   1.000
_cell.length_c   1.000
_cell.angle_alpha   90.00
_cell.angle_beta   90.00
_cell.angle_gamma   90.00
#
_symmetry.space_group_name_H-M   'P 1'
#
loop_
_entity.id
_entity.type
_entity.pdbx_description
1 polymer ?
#
loop_
_entity_poly.entity_id
_entity_poly.type
_entity_poly.pdbx_seq_one_letter_code
_entity_poly.pdbx_strand_id
1 'polypeptide(L)'
;MEAFMQTAGKLSAKKPAAKATTSGDDDVQILKSTKRKGPTSSAPSASRRRSRALGSTLKSSTPEPSLNPCVDLAKVVADLSSSTFPGSACFLPYGDLPKAFESVQFDLLQVMSQIHHIEDMVNEQSSKKELESVNAQLKEEKNKVLVQGKEIKSLQLKLKNSKEAETATAAENTALTRQLEETQEELCGLKLEKESFEDERMMAVSGAKVTARWELMREWLKEQTDKWELVVEFQRYKLVKEAEAKLRGLPPPSFDDEPPLPEAAAAKETSPAPSEGAGASPTA
;
A
#
# COMPACT_ATOMS: atom_id res chain seq x y z
N MET A 1 -54.75 -29.16 0.93
CA MET A 1 -53.36 -28.87 1.34
C MET A 1 -52.33 -29.78 0.65
N GLU A 2 -52.57 -30.31 -0.56
CA GLU A 2 -51.58 -31.15 -1.28
C GLU A 2 -50.95 -30.45 -2.50
N ALA A 3 -51.39 -29.25 -2.87
CA ALA A 3 -50.89 -28.57 -4.08
C ALA A 3 -49.69 -27.62 -3.85
N PHE A 4 -49.21 -27.44 -2.62
CA PHE A 4 -48.16 -26.45 -2.30
C PHE A 4 -46.75 -27.03 -2.11
N MET A 5 -46.55 -28.34 -2.28
CA MET A 5 -45.25 -29.00 -2.09
C MET A 5 -44.49 -29.32 -3.39
N GLN A 6 -44.98 -28.93 -4.58
CA GLN A 6 -44.39 -29.36 -5.86
C GLN A 6 -43.51 -28.33 -6.60
N THR A 7 -43.24 -27.15 -6.04
CA THR A 7 -42.40 -26.13 -6.72
C THR A 7 -41.10 -25.84 -5.99
N ALA A 8 -40.37 -26.90 -5.61
CA ALA A 8 -38.98 -26.81 -5.16
C ALA A 8 -38.14 -27.87 -5.87
N GLY A 9 -37.88 -27.67 -7.16
CA GLY A 9 -37.01 -28.56 -7.92
C GLY A 9 -36.68 -27.99 -9.29
N LYS A 10 -35.37 -27.73 -9.51
CA LYS A 10 -34.72 -27.11 -10.68
C LYS A 10 -34.65 -25.59 -10.48
N LEU A 11 -33.49 -25.00 -10.17
CA LEU A 11 -32.32 -24.97 -11.04
C LEU A 11 -31.00 -25.09 -10.26
N SER A 12 -30.32 -26.22 -10.46
CA SER A 12 -28.89 -26.38 -10.27
C SER A 12 -28.34 -26.86 -11.60
N ALA A 13 -27.52 -26.04 -12.27
CA ALA A 13 -26.66 -26.47 -13.35
C ALA A 13 -25.49 -25.48 -13.49
N LYS A 14 -24.44 -25.79 -12.75
CA LYS A 14 -23.07 -25.33 -12.95
C LYS A 14 -22.60 -25.79 -14.34
N LYS A 15 -22.07 -24.89 -15.18
CA LYS A 15 -21.29 -25.27 -16.38
C LYS A 15 -20.08 -24.34 -16.56
N PRO A 16 -18.88 -24.88 -16.84
CA PRO A 16 -17.64 -24.11 -16.88
C PRO A 16 -17.26 -23.60 -18.29
N ALA A 17 -16.42 -22.55 -18.25
CA ALA A 17 -15.33 -22.17 -19.16
C ALA A 17 -15.55 -22.08 -20.69
N ALA A 18 -15.26 -20.90 -21.25
CA ALA A 18 -14.55 -20.74 -22.51
C ALA A 18 -13.83 -19.39 -22.58
N LYS A 19 -12.68 -19.40 -23.26
CA LYS A 19 -11.62 -18.39 -23.38
C LYS A 19 -11.53 -17.91 -24.84
N ALA A 20 -10.93 -16.73 -25.07
CA ALA A 20 -10.47 -16.12 -26.34
C ALA A 20 -11.58 -15.39 -27.16
N THR A 21 -11.38 -14.23 -27.83
CA THR A 21 -10.18 -13.56 -28.38
C THR A 21 -10.52 -12.10 -28.79
N THR A 22 -9.54 -11.20 -28.67
CA THR A 22 -9.18 -10.03 -29.52
C THR A 22 -10.16 -9.40 -30.52
N SER A 23 -10.37 -8.08 -30.40
CA SER A 23 -10.57 -7.11 -31.50
C SER A 23 -10.36 -5.70 -30.88
N GLY A 24 -9.37 -4.89 -31.27
CA GLY A 24 -9.37 -4.08 -32.50
C GLY A 24 -10.26 -2.85 -32.28
N ASP A 25 -9.71 -1.78 -31.72
CA ASP A 25 -9.31 -0.54 -32.45
C ASP A 25 -10.49 0.45 -32.59
N ASP A 26 -10.43 1.55 -31.84
CA ASP A 26 -10.96 2.84 -32.29
C ASP A 26 -10.44 3.99 -31.41
N ASP A 27 -9.51 4.73 -31.99
CA ASP A 27 -9.14 6.09 -31.62
C ASP A 27 -10.34 7.04 -31.81
N VAL A 28 -10.74 7.75 -30.75
CA VAL A 28 -11.41 9.05 -30.91
C VAL A 28 -11.08 9.97 -29.74
N GLN A 29 -10.18 10.91 -30.01
CA GLN A 29 -9.99 12.14 -29.26
C GLN A 29 -11.22 13.04 -29.43
N ILE A 30 -11.96 13.38 -28.36
CA ILE A 30 -12.75 14.64 -28.33
C ILE A 30 -12.71 15.28 -26.93
N LEU A 31 -11.91 16.34 -26.86
CA LEU A 31 -12.09 17.64 -26.22
C LEU A 31 -13.20 17.90 -25.17
N LYS A 32 -12.76 18.73 -24.20
CA LYS A 32 -13.43 19.90 -23.60
C LYS A 32 -14.24 19.72 -22.30
N SER A 33 -13.58 20.19 -21.23
CA SER A 33 -14.04 21.28 -20.36
C SER A 33 -15.29 21.03 -19.49
N THR A 34 -15.14 21.07 -18.16
CA THR A 34 -15.95 22.00 -17.34
C THR A 34 -15.22 22.38 -16.06
N LYS A 35 -14.99 23.70 -15.95
CA LYS A 35 -14.51 24.46 -14.81
C LYS A 35 -15.67 24.70 -13.86
N ARG A 36 -15.61 24.23 -12.61
CA ARG A 36 -16.41 24.79 -11.51
C ARG A 36 -15.47 25.32 -10.43
N LYS A 37 -15.49 26.65 -10.29
CA LYS A 37 -15.11 27.37 -9.09
C LYS A 37 -16.28 27.31 -8.11
N GLY A 38 -16.02 26.94 -6.87
CA GLY A 38 -16.91 27.13 -5.73
C GLY A 38 -16.03 27.29 -4.48
N PRO A 39 -16.14 28.40 -3.73
CA PRO A 39 -15.29 28.66 -2.58
C PRO A 39 -15.93 28.13 -1.30
N THR A 40 -15.18 27.38 -0.51
CA THR A 40 -15.40 27.30 0.94
C THR A 40 -14.05 27.36 1.66
N SER A 41 -14.08 28.20 2.67
CA SER A 41 -12.99 28.71 3.49
C SER A 41 -12.68 27.78 4.67
N SER A 42 -11.41 27.81 5.10
CA SER A 42 -10.92 27.58 6.50
C SER A 42 -11.04 26.16 7.07
N ALA A 43 -10.03 25.49 7.64
CA ALA A 43 -8.61 25.75 7.92
C ALA A 43 -7.98 24.41 8.37
N PRO A 44 -6.67 24.15 8.17
CA PRO A 44 -5.97 23.07 8.89
C PRO A 44 -5.23 23.63 10.11
N SER A 45 -5.45 22.95 11.23
CA SER A 45 -4.86 23.17 12.53
C SER A 45 -3.34 22.95 12.54
N ALA A 46 -2.64 23.83 13.25
CA ALA A 46 -1.20 23.79 13.47
C ALA A 46 -0.82 22.85 14.62
N SER A 47 0.26 22.08 14.49
CA SER A 47 1.07 21.69 15.65
C SER A 47 2.51 21.31 15.31
N ARG A 48 3.41 22.22 15.71
CA ARG A 48 4.79 22.03 16.20
C ARG A 48 5.48 20.68 15.94
N ARG A 49 6.63 20.74 15.27
CA ARG A 49 7.90 20.32 15.89
C ARG A 49 9.09 21.06 15.30
N ARG A 50 9.82 21.71 16.21
CA ARG A 50 11.12 22.35 16.01
C ARG A 50 12.16 21.24 15.88
N SER A 51 13.08 21.38 14.94
CA SER A 51 14.43 20.83 15.06
C SER A 51 15.39 21.93 14.61
N ARG A 52 16.12 22.44 15.59
CA ARG A 52 17.13 23.50 15.47
C ARG A 52 18.49 22.83 15.63
N ALA A 53 19.41 23.22 14.74
CA ALA A 53 20.87 23.15 14.83
C ALA A 53 21.55 21.77 14.81
N LEU A 54 22.49 21.59 13.88
CA LEU A 54 23.94 21.65 14.16
C LEU A 54 24.74 21.18 12.94
N GLY A 55 25.76 21.97 12.57
CA GLY A 55 26.99 21.56 11.89
C GLY A 55 26.82 20.93 10.50
N SER A 56 27.48 21.40 9.45
CA SER A 56 28.92 21.25 9.38
C SER A 56 29.39 21.91 8.08
N THR A 57 30.23 22.92 8.25
CA THR A 57 31.00 23.58 7.21
C THR A 57 32.04 22.59 6.68
N LEU A 58 31.77 21.91 5.57
CA LEU A 58 32.81 21.17 4.84
C LEU A 58 33.56 22.16 3.94
N LYS A 59 34.52 22.86 4.56
CA LYS A 59 35.69 23.37 3.85
C LYS A 59 36.45 22.16 3.32
N SER A 60 36.37 21.88 2.01
CA SER A 60 37.36 21.00 1.36
C SER A 60 38.63 21.82 1.15
N SER A 61 39.45 21.91 2.20
CA SER A 61 40.87 22.20 2.03
C SER A 61 41.52 20.96 1.45
N THR A 62 41.69 20.94 0.13
CA THR A 62 42.65 20.06 -0.53
C THR A 62 44.04 20.54 -0.12
N PRO A 63 44.87 19.74 0.57
CA PRO A 63 46.30 19.99 0.61
C PRO A 63 46.84 19.50 -0.72
N GLU A 64 47.12 20.42 -1.64
CA GLU A 64 48.05 20.12 -2.73
C GLU A 64 49.37 19.63 -2.10
N PRO A 65 49.94 18.52 -2.58
CA PRO A 65 51.27 18.13 -2.16
C PRO A 65 52.26 19.13 -2.78
N SER A 66 52.69 20.10 -1.98
CA SER A 66 53.83 20.96 -2.30
C SER A 66 55.11 20.13 -2.25
N LEU A 67 55.36 19.36 -3.29
CA LEU A 67 56.65 18.74 -3.56
C LEU A 67 57.26 19.48 -4.73
N ASN A 68 57.92 20.60 -4.42
CA ASN A 68 58.94 21.19 -5.27
C ASN A 68 59.97 21.82 -4.33
N PRO A 69 61.16 21.23 -4.14
CA PRO A 69 62.33 22.02 -3.84
C PRO A 69 62.68 22.72 -5.15
N CYS A 70 61.93 23.77 -5.49
CA CYS A 70 62.36 24.71 -6.50
C CYS A 70 63.56 25.42 -5.89
N VAL A 71 64.74 24.84 -6.09
CA VAL A 71 65.99 25.58 -6.06
C VAL A 71 65.71 26.79 -6.93
N ASP A 72 65.65 27.96 -6.31
CA ASP A 72 65.28 29.21 -6.94
C ASP A 72 66.29 29.49 -8.05
N LEU A 73 65.97 29.00 -9.25
CA LEU A 73 66.86 28.99 -10.40
C LEU A 73 67.24 30.44 -10.74
N ALA A 74 66.33 31.38 -10.47
CA ALA A 74 66.58 32.81 -10.61
C ALA A 74 67.67 33.29 -9.64
N LYS A 75 67.70 32.78 -8.41
CA LYS A 75 68.75 33.10 -7.43
C LYS A 75 70.10 32.48 -7.80
N VAL A 76 70.12 31.23 -8.27
CA VAL A 76 71.37 30.57 -8.70
C VAL A 76 71.94 31.22 -9.97
N VAL A 77 71.09 31.60 -10.93
CA VAL A 77 71.48 32.36 -12.12
C VAL A 77 71.95 33.77 -11.76
N ALA A 78 71.31 34.43 -10.80
CA ALA A 78 71.76 35.74 -10.30
C ALA A 78 73.13 35.65 -9.60
N ASP A 79 73.38 34.62 -8.79
CA ASP A 79 74.67 34.39 -8.14
C ASP A 79 75.76 34.09 -9.18
N LEU A 80 75.49 33.20 -10.15
CA LEU A 80 76.40 32.92 -11.27
C LEU A 80 76.69 34.19 -12.07
N SER A 81 75.67 34.96 -12.43
CA SER A 81 75.82 36.23 -13.13
C SER A 81 76.71 37.22 -12.38
N SER A 82 76.59 37.27 -11.05
CA SER A 82 77.42 38.14 -10.20
C SER A 82 78.86 37.63 -10.05
N SER A 83 79.06 36.32 -10.20
CA SER A 83 80.37 35.64 -10.11
C SER A 83 81.14 35.68 -11.44
N THR A 84 80.48 35.58 -12.59
CA THR A 84 81.16 35.53 -13.91
C THR A 84 81.35 36.91 -14.53
N PHE A 85 80.58 37.91 -14.09
CA PHE A 85 80.73 39.29 -14.57
C PHE A 85 80.79 40.25 -13.37
N PRO A 86 81.99 40.53 -12.82
CA PRO A 86 82.13 41.67 -11.93
C PRO A 86 81.74 42.91 -12.72
N GLY A 87 80.64 43.57 -12.35
CA GLY A 87 80.04 44.71 -13.05
C GLY A 87 80.90 45.98 -13.11
N SER A 88 82.21 45.86 -12.96
CA SER A 88 83.19 46.92 -13.16
C SER A 88 83.87 46.71 -14.50
N ALA A 89 83.67 47.63 -15.44
CA ALA A 89 84.46 47.70 -16.66
C ALA A 89 85.92 47.91 -16.27
N CYS A 90 86.67 46.81 -16.18
CA CYS A 90 88.08 46.84 -15.84
C CYS A 90 88.84 47.39 -17.06
N PHE A 91 89.19 48.68 -17.02
CA PHE A 91 90.15 49.26 -17.95
C PHE A 91 91.51 48.60 -17.70
N LEU A 92 91.86 47.62 -18.53
CA LEU A 92 93.15 46.94 -18.45
C LEU A 92 94.25 47.81 -19.09
N PRO A 93 95.38 48.05 -18.39
CA PRO A 93 96.53 48.72 -18.97
C PRO A 93 97.11 47.87 -20.12
N TYR A 94 97.48 48.52 -21.23
CA TYR A 94 97.88 47.97 -22.53
C TYR A 94 99.10 46.99 -22.54
N GLY A 95 99.64 46.62 -21.37
CA GLY A 95 100.84 45.79 -21.22
C GLY A 95 100.64 44.33 -20.75
N ASP A 96 99.44 43.93 -20.29
CA ASP A 96 99.19 42.60 -19.68
C ASP A 96 98.17 41.74 -20.45
N LEU A 97 97.96 42.03 -21.75
CA LEU A 97 97.01 41.33 -22.62
C LEU A 97 97.14 39.79 -22.65
N PRO A 98 98.34 39.18 -22.62
CA PRO A 98 98.48 37.73 -22.63
C PRO A 98 97.92 37.06 -21.36
N LYS A 99 98.12 37.67 -20.19
CA LYS A 99 97.60 37.16 -18.92
C LYS A 99 96.09 37.28 -18.84
N ALA A 100 95.52 38.36 -19.41
CA ALA A 100 94.07 38.52 -19.50
C ALA A 100 93.44 37.43 -20.39
N PHE A 101 94.10 37.07 -21.50
CA PHE A 101 93.64 35.97 -22.36
C PHE A 101 93.70 34.61 -21.65
N GLU A 102 94.77 34.32 -20.91
CA GLU A 102 94.88 33.11 -20.09
C GLU A 102 93.82 33.03 -18.99
N SER A 103 93.52 34.15 -18.31
CA SER A 103 92.46 34.24 -17.31
C SER A 103 91.09 33.93 -17.92
N VAL A 104 90.75 34.55 -19.06
CA VAL A 104 89.47 34.31 -19.74
C VAL A 104 89.36 32.86 -20.22
N GLN A 105 90.45 32.28 -20.70
CA GLN A 105 90.48 30.88 -21.12
C GLN A 105 90.27 29.93 -19.93
N PHE A 106 90.89 30.23 -18.78
CA PHE A 106 90.72 29.49 -17.53
C PHE A 106 89.28 29.59 -17.00
N ASP A 107 88.72 30.80 -16.96
CA ASP A 107 87.34 31.04 -16.51
C ASP A 107 86.32 30.31 -17.40
N LEU A 108 86.53 30.32 -18.72
CA LEU A 108 85.68 29.58 -19.66
C LEU A 108 85.73 28.06 -19.41
N LEU A 109 86.92 27.50 -19.22
CA LEU A 109 87.10 26.09 -18.86
C LEU A 109 86.40 25.75 -17.55
N GLN A 110 86.48 26.64 -16.55
CA GLN A 110 85.82 26.47 -15.27
C GLN A 110 84.28 26.48 -15.41
N VAL A 111 83.72 27.42 -16.19
CA VAL A 111 82.28 27.48 -16.47
C VAL A 111 81.81 26.24 -17.22
N MET A 112 82.53 25.79 -18.25
CA MET A 112 82.18 24.56 -18.97
C MET A 112 82.20 23.33 -18.05
N SER A 113 83.18 23.23 -17.15
CA SER A 113 83.23 22.15 -16.16
C SER A 113 82.04 22.17 -15.20
N GLN A 114 81.60 23.37 -14.76
CA GLN A 114 80.43 23.50 -13.90
C GLN A 114 79.14 23.17 -14.63
N ILE A 115 79.00 23.62 -15.88
CA ILE A 115 77.85 23.27 -16.73
C ILE A 115 77.74 21.76 -16.87
N HIS A 116 78.84 21.05 -17.11
CA HIS A 116 78.83 19.60 -17.26
C HIS A 116 78.44 18.87 -15.96
N HIS A 117 78.93 19.32 -14.81
CA HIS A 117 78.50 18.76 -13.51
C HIS A 117 77.03 19.03 -13.22
N ILE A 118 76.53 20.21 -13.55
CA ILE A 118 75.10 20.55 -13.41
C ILE A 118 74.27 19.68 -14.36
N GLU A 119 74.74 19.47 -15.59
CA GLU A 119 74.10 18.61 -16.58
C GLU A 119 74.01 17.17 -16.08
N ASP A 120 75.11 16.58 -15.57
CA ASP A 120 75.11 15.24 -14.98
C ASP A 120 74.19 15.13 -13.75
N MET A 121 74.20 16.15 -12.88
CA MET A 121 73.33 16.20 -11.70
C MET A 121 71.84 16.27 -12.05
N VAL A 122 71.49 17.02 -13.09
CA VAL A 122 70.10 17.19 -13.55
C VAL A 122 69.63 15.98 -14.37
N ASN A 123 70.52 15.35 -15.12
CA ASN A 123 70.14 14.43 -16.18
C ASN A 123 69.88 12.99 -15.70
N GLU A 124 70.64 12.43 -14.75
CA GLU A 124 70.76 10.96 -14.77
C GLU A 124 70.11 10.15 -13.65
N GLN A 125 70.00 10.65 -12.41
CA GLN A 125 69.65 9.75 -11.30
C GLN A 125 68.45 10.14 -10.44
N SER A 126 68.23 11.43 -10.15
CA SER A 126 67.07 11.82 -9.33
C SER A 126 65.79 11.82 -10.16
N SER A 127 65.81 12.53 -11.30
CA SER A 127 64.67 12.66 -12.22
C SER A 127 64.21 11.32 -12.79
N LYS A 128 65.15 10.42 -13.10
CA LYS A 128 64.83 9.07 -13.62
C LYS A 128 64.17 8.16 -12.59
N LYS A 129 64.66 8.14 -11.35
CA LYS A 129 64.06 7.33 -10.26
C LYS A 129 62.68 7.84 -9.89
N GLU A 130 62.49 9.15 -9.85
CA GLU A 130 61.17 9.76 -9.65
C GLU A 130 60.20 9.41 -10.78
N LEU A 131 60.65 9.48 -12.04
CA LEU A 131 59.84 9.09 -13.19
C LEU A 131 59.41 7.61 -13.12
N GLU A 132 60.34 6.71 -12.80
CA GLU A 132 60.06 5.28 -12.65
C GLU A 132 59.07 5.02 -11.49
N SER A 133 59.25 5.71 -10.36
CA SER A 133 58.34 5.67 -9.21
C SER A 133 56.92 6.15 -9.57
N VAL A 134 56.80 7.31 -10.22
CA VAL A 134 55.51 7.86 -10.66
C VAL A 134 54.84 6.92 -11.67
N ASN A 135 55.60 6.31 -12.58
CA ASN A 135 55.06 5.36 -13.55
C ASN A 135 54.59 4.06 -12.88
N ALA A 136 55.29 3.57 -11.85
CA ALA A 136 54.85 2.44 -11.05
C ALA A 136 53.54 2.75 -10.31
N GLN A 137 53.46 3.91 -9.66
CA GLN A 137 52.26 4.38 -8.96
C GLN A 137 51.07 4.56 -9.93
N LEU A 138 51.31 5.12 -11.11
CA LEU A 138 50.29 5.28 -12.15
C LEU A 138 49.73 3.92 -12.60
N LYS A 139 50.58 2.90 -12.77
CA LYS A 139 50.15 1.55 -13.12
C LYS A 139 49.34 0.89 -12.01
N GLU A 140 49.75 1.06 -10.76
CA GLU A 140 49.03 0.55 -9.60
C GLU A 140 47.63 1.18 -9.48
N GLU A 141 47.56 2.51 -9.50
CA GLU A 141 46.28 3.23 -9.41
C GLU A 141 45.37 2.92 -10.60
N LYS A 142 45.93 2.77 -11.82
CA LYS A 142 45.17 2.28 -12.98
C LYS A 142 44.54 0.91 -12.72
N ASN A 143 45.29 -0.04 -12.16
CA ASN A 143 44.75 -1.37 -11.85
C ASN A 143 43.68 -1.32 -10.77
N LYS A 144 43.86 -0.49 -9.74
CA LYS A 144 42.87 -0.27 -8.68
C LYS A 144 41.56 0.32 -9.21
N VAL A 145 41.65 1.33 -10.10
CA VAL A 145 40.49 1.89 -10.80
C VAL A 145 39.77 0.82 -11.64
N LEU A 146 40.51 -0.08 -12.31
CA LEU A 146 39.91 -1.19 -13.05
C LEU A 146 39.19 -2.18 -12.13
N VAL A 147 39.74 -2.50 -10.96
CA VAL A 147 39.09 -3.38 -9.97
C VAL A 147 37.81 -2.73 -9.43
N GLN A 148 37.88 -1.48 -8.98
CA GLN A 148 36.71 -0.73 -8.50
C GLN A 148 35.64 -0.57 -9.59
N GLY A 149 36.05 -0.36 -10.84
CA GLY A 149 35.13 -0.28 -11.98
C GLY A 149 34.33 -1.57 -12.20
N LYS A 150 34.92 -2.74 -11.93
CA LYS A 150 34.20 -4.03 -11.98
C LYS A 150 33.21 -4.17 -10.82
N GLU A 151 33.60 -3.75 -9.62
CA GLU A 151 32.74 -3.76 -8.43
C GLU A 151 31.52 -2.84 -8.61
N ILE A 152 31.73 -1.60 -9.06
CA ILE A 152 30.64 -0.65 -9.35
C ILE A 152 29.65 -1.24 -10.35
N LYS A 153 30.13 -1.88 -11.42
CA LYS A 153 29.26 -2.56 -12.40
C LYS A 153 28.44 -3.69 -11.77
N SER A 154 29.06 -4.49 -10.90
CA SER A 154 28.37 -5.56 -10.16
C SER A 154 27.29 -5.01 -9.23
N LEU A 155 27.61 -3.94 -8.48
CA LEU A 155 26.66 -3.28 -7.59
C LEU A 155 25.50 -2.62 -8.36
N GLN A 156 25.77 -2.00 -9.49
CA GLN A 156 24.73 -1.43 -10.37
C GLN A 156 23.76 -2.52 -10.86
N LEU A 157 24.25 -3.71 -11.19
CA LEU A 157 23.40 -4.83 -11.57
C LEU A 157 22.52 -5.30 -10.41
N LYS A 158 23.10 -5.47 -9.21
CA LYS A 158 22.34 -5.83 -8.00
C LYS A 158 21.25 -4.80 -7.67
N LEU A 159 21.57 -3.51 -7.79
CA LEU A 159 20.61 -2.43 -7.58
C LEU A 159 19.44 -2.51 -8.57
N LYS A 160 19.71 -2.79 -9.86
CA LYS A 160 18.65 -2.99 -10.86
C LYS A 160 17.74 -4.17 -10.51
N ASN A 161 18.32 -5.32 -10.18
CA ASN A 161 17.54 -6.51 -9.81
C ASN A 161 16.70 -6.26 -8.54
N SER A 162 17.26 -5.57 -7.54
CA SER A 162 16.52 -5.19 -6.32
C SER A 162 15.37 -4.24 -6.63
N LYS A 163 15.59 -3.27 -7.52
CA LYS A 163 14.55 -2.31 -7.94
C LYS A 163 13.42 -3.01 -8.71
N GLU A 164 13.76 -3.94 -9.59
CA GLU A 164 12.76 -4.75 -10.31
C GLU A 164 11.92 -5.60 -9.33
N ALA A 165 12.57 -6.24 -8.36
CA ALA A 165 11.87 -6.97 -7.30
C ALA A 165 10.94 -6.05 -6.48
N GLU A 166 11.40 -4.85 -6.10
CA GLU A 166 10.58 -3.85 -5.40
C GLU A 166 9.36 -3.46 -6.24
N THR A 167 9.54 -3.18 -7.54
CA THR A 167 8.41 -2.86 -8.42
C THR A 167 7.41 -4.01 -8.58
N ALA A 168 7.88 -5.26 -8.61
CA ALA A 168 7.01 -6.43 -8.65
C ALA A 168 6.20 -6.58 -7.36
N THR A 169 6.83 -6.40 -6.19
CA THR A 169 6.12 -6.44 -4.90
C THR A 169 5.12 -5.29 -4.75
N ALA A 170 5.45 -4.10 -5.27
CA ALA A 170 4.52 -2.97 -5.27
C ALA A 170 3.28 -3.27 -6.12
N ALA A 171 3.46 -3.87 -7.31
CA ALA A 171 2.34 -4.29 -8.16
C ALA A 171 1.43 -5.33 -7.48
N GLU A 172 2.01 -6.33 -6.83
CA GLU A 172 1.26 -7.34 -6.07
C GLU A 172 0.43 -6.72 -4.93
N ASN A 173 1.01 -5.81 -4.14
CA ASN A 173 0.29 -5.12 -3.08
C ASN A 173 -0.89 -4.30 -3.62
N THR A 174 -0.73 -3.65 -4.78
CA THR A 174 -1.83 -2.91 -5.42
C THR A 174 -2.94 -3.85 -5.92
N ALA A 175 -2.58 -5.04 -6.41
CA ALA A 175 -3.54 -6.04 -6.85
C ALA A 175 -4.34 -6.62 -5.67
N LEU A 176 -3.67 -6.95 -4.56
CA LEU A 176 -4.33 -7.43 -3.34
C LEU A 176 -5.26 -6.37 -2.74
N THR A 177 -4.84 -5.10 -2.73
CA THR A 177 -5.68 -3.99 -2.26
C THR A 177 -6.96 -3.88 -3.09
N ARG A 178 -6.86 -3.96 -4.43
CA ARG A 178 -8.03 -3.97 -5.31
C ARG A 178 -8.97 -5.15 -5.04
N GLN A 179 -8.41 -6.34 -4.82
CA GLN A 179 -9.21 -7.53 -4.53
C GLN A 179 -9.95 -7.40 -3.18
N LEU A 180 -9.29 -6.83 -2.17
CA LEU A 180 -9.92 -6.54 -0.89
C LEU A 180 -11.10 -5.57 -1.06
N GLU A 181 -10.92 -4.50 -1.84
CA GLU A 181 -12.00 -3.55 -2.15
C GLU A 181 -13.17 -4.22 -2.87
N GLU A 182 -12.91 -5.03 -3.90
CA GLU A 182 -13.94 -5.77 -4.65
C GLU A 182 -14.74 -6.71 -3.74
N THR A 183 -14.06 -7.52 -2.92
CA THR A 183 -14.75 -8.41 -1.96
C THR A 183 -15.55 -7.65 -0.90
N GLN A 184 -15.11 -6.45 -0.51
CA GLN A 184 -15.85 -5.59 0.41
C GLN A 184 -17.10 -5.01 -0.25
N GLU A 185 -17.04 -4.63 -1.54
CA GLU A 185 -18.21 -4.20 -2.31
C GLU A 185 -19.24 -5.32 -2.44
N GLU A 186 -18.80 -6.56 -2.73
CA GLU A 186 -19.67 -7.74 -2.78
C GLU A 186 -20.37 -7.99 -1.43
N LEU A 187 -19.63 -7.92 -0.32
CA LEU A 187 -20.20 -8.08 1.02
C LEU A 187 -21.23 -6.98 1.34
N CYS A 188 -20.98 -5.74 0.92
CA CYS A 188 -21.95 -4.65 1.05
C CYS A 188 -23.22 -4.94 0.25
N GLY A 189 -23.09 -5.42 -1.00
CA GLY A 189 -24.20 -5.80 -1.86
C GLY A 189 -25.05 -6.92 -1.26
N LEU A 190 -24.41 -8.01 -0.81
CA LEU A 190 -25.11 -9.14 -0.18
C LEU A 190 -25.81 -8.75 1.12
N LYS A 191 -25.23 -7.82 1.90
CA LYS A 191 -25.88 -7.30 3.11
C LYS A 191 -27.16 -6.53 2.77
N LEU A 192 -27.12 -5.71 1.73
CA LEU A 192 -28.29 -4.96 1.25
C LEU A 192 -29.36 -5.92 0.70
N GLU A 193 -28.96 -6.93 -0.08
CA GLU A 193 -29.87 -7.95 -0.62
C GLU A 193 -30.56 -8.71 0.52
N LYS A 194 -29.80 -9.12 1.55
CA LYS A 194 -30.35 -9.77 2.74
C LYS A 194 -31.40 -8.91 3.46
N GLU A 195 -31.13 -7.61 3.61
CA GLU A 195 -32.09 -6.68 4.23
C GLU A 195 -33.36 -6.57 3.39
N SER A 196 -33.22 -6.41 2.07
CA SER A 196 -34.36 -6.36 1.15
C SER A 196 -35.20 -7.64 1.15
N PHE A 197 -34.55 -8.81 1.26
CA PHE A 197 -35.23 -10.10 1.35
C PHE A 197 -36.04 -10.23 2.65
N GLU A 198 -35.52 -9.71 3.76
CA GLU A 198 -36.23 -9.72 5.05
C GLU A 198 -37.50 -8.84 4.99
N ASP A 199 -37.42 -7.68 4.36
CA ASP A 199 -38.57 -6.80 4.12
C ASP A 199 -39.60 -7.47 3.20
N GLU A 200 -39.15 -8.06 2.10
CA GLU A 200 -40.01 -8.82 1.17
C GLU A 200 -40.73 -9.96 1.88
N ARG A 201 -40.00 -10.73 2.70
CA ARG A 201 -40.56 -11.80 3.52
C ARG A 201 -41.63 -11.27 4.48
N MET A 202 -41.37 -10.17 5.17
CA MET A 202 -42.32 -9.56 6.09
C MET A 202 -43.61 -9.12 5.36
N MET A 203 -43.45 -8.48 4.19
CA MET A 203 -44.57 -8.10 3.33
C MET A 203 -45.37 -9.31 2.87
N ALA A 204 -44.71 -10.35 2.35
CA ALA A 204 -45.36 -11.59 1.92
C ALA A 204 -46.16 -12.27 3.05
N VAL A 205 -45.57 -12.37 4.25
CA VAL A 205 -46.26 -12.94 5.44
C VAL A 205 -47.47 -12.10 5.83
N SER A 206 -47.37 -10.77 5.80
CA SER A 206 -48.50 -9.88 6.10
C SER A 206 -49.62 -9.99 5.06
N GLY A 207 -49.28 -10.05 3.77
CA GLY A 207 -50.23 -10.27 2.68
C GLY A 207 -50.92 -11.62 2.77
N ALA A 208 -50.19 -12.69 3.11
CA ALA A 208 -50.76 -14.01 3.34
C ALA A 208 -51.77 -14.02 4.50
N LYS A 209 -51.47 -13.34 5.61
CA LYS A 209 -52.40 -13.20 6.75
C LYS A 209 -53.69 -12.48 6.36
N VAL A 210 -53.59 -11.37 5.62
CA VAL A 210 -54.76 -10.63 5.13
C VAL A 210 -55.60 -11.49 4.20
N THR A 211 -54.97 -12.23 3.28
CA THR A 211 -55.64 -13.13 2.34
C THR A 211 -56.37 -14.25 3.08
N ALA A 212 -55.71 -14.91 4.03
CA ALA A 212 -56.32 -15.96 4.85
C ALA A 212 -57.52 -15.45 5.65
N ARG A 213 -57.42 -14.25 6.25
CA ARG A 213 -58.54 -13.62 6.96
C ARG A 213 -59.71 -13.35 6.02
N TRP A 214 -59.45 -12.83 4.82
CA TRP A 214 -60.48 -12.56 3.82
C TRP A 214 -61.17 -13.83 3.34
N GLU A 215 -60.42 -14.90 3.11
CA GLU A 215 -60.96 -16.22 2.76
C GLU A 215 -61.88 -16.78 3.85
N LEU A 216 -61.43 -16.74 5.10
CA LEU A 216 -62.24 -17.15 6.24
C LEU A 216 -63.55 -16.35 6.32
N MET A 217 -63.48 -15.02 6.16
CA MET A 217 -64.68 -14.17 6.13
C MET A 217 -65.63 -14.53 4.99
N ARG A 218 -65.08 -14.84 3.80
CA ARG A 218 -65.89 -15.28 2.64
C ARG A 218 -66.57 -16.62 2.87
N GLU A 219 -65.91 -17.57 3.53
CA GLU A 219 -66.50 -18.87 3.86
C GLU A 219 -67.61 -18.73 4.89
N TRP A 220 -67.40 -17.90 5.92
CA TRP A 220 -68.41 -17.59 6.92
C TRP A 220 -69.67 -16.96 6.32
N LEU A 221 -69.51 -15.97 5.43
CA LEU A 221 -70.62 -15.33 4.72
C LEU A 221 -71.40 -16.26 3.78
N LYS A 222 -70.83 -17.41 3.40
CA LYS A 222 -71.46 -18.41 2.53
C LYS A 222 -72.21 -19.50 3.30
N GLU A 223 -72.34 -19.38 4.62
CA GLU A 223 -72.94 -20.40 5.50
C GLU A 223 -72.27 -21.79 5.35
N GLN A 224 -71.02 -21.83 4.87
CA GLN A 224 -70.24 -23.08 4.81
C GLN A 224 -69.71 -23.47 6.20
N THR A 225 -69.94 -22.62 7.20
CA THR A 225 -69.47 -22.79 8.59
C THR A 225 -70.11 -23.98 9.30
N ASP A 226 -71.28 -24.44 8.86
CA ASP A 226 -71.98 -25.59 9.45
C ASP A 226 -71.20 -26.91 9.27
N LYS A 227 -70.15 -26.91 8.45
CA LYS A 227 -69.22 -28.04 8.24
C LYS A 227 -68.00 -27.98 9.16
N TRP A 228 -67.84 -26.90 9.93
CA TRP A 228 -66.73 -26.75 10.87
C TRP A 228 -67.10 -27.39 12.20
N GLU A 229 -66.55 -28.56 12.48
CA GLU A 229 -66.66 -29.17 13.80
C GLU A 229 -65.75 -28.39 14.77
N LEU A 230 -66.34 -27.43 15.51
CA LEU A 230 -65.60 -26.48 16.33
C LEU A 230 -64.60 -27.14 17.28
N VAL A 231 -64.97 -28.29 17.87
CA VAL A 231 -64.11 -29.03 18.80
C VAL A 231 -62.84 -29.51 18.11
N VAL A 232 -62.97 -30.08 16.90
CA VAL A 232 -61.81 -30.59 16.14
C VAL A 232 -60.92 -29.46 15.66
N GLU A 233 -61.50 -28.39 15.14
CA GLU A 233 -60.71 -27.27 14.61
C GLU A 233 -60.02 -26.50 15.73
N PHE A 234 -60.65 -26.41 16.89
CA PHE A 234 -60.04 -25.81 18.07
C PHE A 234 -58.87 -26.65 18.62
N GLN A 235 -58.96 -27.98 18.60
CA GLN A 235 -57.82 -28.85 18.93
C GLN A 235 -56.66 -28.67 17.93
N ARG A 236 -56.96 -28.53 16.64
CA ARG A 236 -55.94 -28.20 15.62
C ARG A 236 -55.27 -26.86 15.90
N TYR A 237 -56.04 -25.86 16.28
CA TYR A 237 -55.51 -24.56 16.68
C TYR A 237 -54.55 -24.66 17.88
N LYS A 238 -54.91 -25.41 18.93
CA LYS A 238 -54.03 -25.68 20.08
C LYS A 238 -52.70 -26.30 19.64
N LEU A 239 -52.74 -27.35 18.81
CA LEU A 239 -51.55 -27.99 18.24
C LEU A 239 -50.68 -27.03 17.43
N VAL A 240 -51.30 -26.20 16.59
CA VAL A 240 -50.57 -25.18 15.80
C VAL A 240 -49.89 -24.17 16.71
N LYS A 241 -50.56 -23.74 17.78
CA LYS A 241 -50.02 -22.75 18.72
C LYS A 241 -48.90 -23.28 19.59
N GLU A 242 -48.99 -24.52 20.05
CA GLU A 242 -47.89 -25.21 20.72
C GLU A 242 -46.69 -25.40 19.78
N ALA A 243 -46.92 -25.79 18.52
CA ALA A 243 -45.87 -25.93 17.52
C ALA A 243 -45.20 -24.58 17.18
N GLU A 244 -45.98 -23.50 17.05
CA GLU A 244 -45.49 -22.13 16.84
C GLU A 244 -44.62 -21.68 18.03
N ALA A 245 -45.06 -21.92 19.27
CA ALA A 245 -44.29 -21.61 20.47
C ALA A 245 -42.96 -22.38 20.51
N LYS A 246 -43.00 -23.69 20.21
CA LYS A 246 -41.80 -24.53 20.14
C LYS A 246 -40.80 -24.06 19.08
N LEU A 247 -41.29 -23.69 17.89
CA LEU A 247 -40.45 -23.18 16.80
C LEU A 247 -39.75 -21.87 17.19
N ARG A 248 -40.42 -21.03 17.99
CA ARG A 248 -39.86 -19.77 18.49
C ARG A 248 -39.06 -19.91 19.79
N GLY A 249 -38.98 -21.10 20.37
CA GLY A 249 -38.36 -21.32 21.68
C GLY A 249 -39.09 -20.64 22.84
N LEU A 250 -40.40 -20.42 22.71
CA LEU A 250 -41.26 -19.81 23.72
C LEU A 250 -41.98 -20.90 24.55
N PRO A 251 -42.40 -20.60 25.80
CA PRO A 251 -43.19 -21.54 26.60
C PRO A 251 -44.55 -21.86 25.94
N PRO A 252 -45.13 -23.04 26.20
CA PRO A 252 -46.44 -23.41 25.67
C PRO A 252 -47.51 -22.37 26.06
N PRO A 253 -48.40 -21.97 25.15
CA PRO A 253 -49.50 -21.06 25.47
C PRO A 253 -50.49 -21.72 26.43
N SER A 254 -50.95 -20.96 27.44
CA SER A 254 -52.07 -21.36 28.30
C SER A 254 -53.39 -21.06 27.58
N PHE A 255 -54.40 -21.91 27.83
CA PHE A 255 -55.76 -21.79 27.29
C PHE A 255 -56.80 -21.80 28.42
N ASP A 256 -56.44 -21.35 29.61
CA ASP A 256 -57.30 -21.48 30.81
C ASP A 256 -58.53 -20.53 30.80
N ASP A 257 -58.49 -19.44 30.02
CA ASP A 257 -59.58 -18.45 29.88
C ASP A 257 -60.57 -18.75 28.73
N GLU A 258 -60.70 -20.02 28.34
CA GLU A 258 -61.49 -20.42 27.16
C GLU A 258 -63.01 -20.43 27.43
N PRO A 259 -63.85 -19.80 26.58
CA PRO A 259 -65.30 -19.85 26.73
C PRO A 259 -65.83 -21.29 26.54
N PRO A 260 -66.84 -21.72 27.31
CA PRO A 260 -67.37 -23.08 27.24
C PRO A 260 -67.93 -23.37 25.85
N LEU A 261 -67.38 -24.40 25.19
CA LEU A 261 -67.85 -24.86 23.89
C LEU A 261 -69.29 -25.40 23.99
N PRO A 262 -70.14 -25.20 22.96
CA PRO A 262 -71.59 -25.47 23.02
C PRO A 262 -71.98 -26.90 23.43
N GLU A 263 -71.14 -27.90 23.15
CA GLU A 263 -71.40 -29.30 23.51
C GLU A 263 -71.30 -29.58 25.02
N ALA A 264 -70.49 -28.82 25.75
CA ALA A 264 -70.34 -29.00 27.20
C ALA A 264 -71.50 -28.38 28.00
N ALA A 265 -72.25 -27.43 27.42
CA ALA A 265 -73.38 -26.80 28.07
C ALA A 265 -74.67 -27.66 28.02
N ALA A 266 -74.83 -28.48 26.97
CA ALA A 266 -76.00 -29.33 26.80
C ALA A 266 -76.07 -30.52 27.79
N ALA A 267 -74.96 -30.89 28.42
CA ALA A 267 -74.90 -31.99 29.39
C ALA A 267 -75.33 -31.61 30.82
N LYS A 268 -75.75 -30.37 31.08
CA LYS A 268 -76.13 -29.89 32.43
C LYS A 268 -77.60 -29.54 32.64
N GLU A 269 -78.45 -29.64 31.62
CA GLU A 269 -79.91 -29.42 31.73
C GLU A 269 -80.71 -30.70 31.44
N THR A 270 -80.53 -31.75 32.24
CA THR A 270 -81.56 -32.80 32.39
C THR A 270 -81.45 -33.44 33.77
N SER A 271 -82.16 -32.88 34.75
CA SER A 271 -82.50 -33.56 36.00
C SER A 271 -84.00 -33.31 36.28
N PRO A 272 -84.88 -34.32 36.12
CA PRO A 272 -86.30 -34.16 36.40
C PRO A 272 -86.60 -34.32 37.90
N ALA A 273 -87.56 -33.54 38.37
CA ALA A 273 -88.11 -33.54 39.73
C ALA A 273 -88.73 -34.89 40.14
N PRO A 274 -88.79 -35.22 41.45
CA PRO A 274 -89.72 -36.21 41.97
C PRO A 274 -90.98 -35.56 42.56
N SER A 275 -92.14 -36.03 42.09
CA SER A 275 -93.47 -35.82 42.67
C SER A 275 -93.81 -36.91 43.70
N GLU A 276 -94.82 -36.61 44.54
CA GLU A 276 -95.60 -37.48 45.46
C GLU A 276 -94.98 -37.76 46.85
N GLY A 277 -95.71 -37.63 47.97
CA GLY A 277 -97.13 -37.30 48.13
C GLY A 277 -97.59 -37.30 49.61
N ALA A 278 -98.88 -36.94 49.74
CA ALA A 278 -99.86 -37.30 50.77
C ALA A 278 -99.62 -36.95 52.26
N GLY A 279 -100.60 -36.27 52.86
CA GLY A 279 -100.79 -36.33 54.32
C GLY A 279 -101.66 -35.27 55.00
N ALA A 280 -102.98 -35.38 54.81
CA ALA A 280 -104.05 -35.12 55.79
C ALA A 280 -104.22 -33.74 56.50
N SER A 281 -105.38 -33.13 56.26
CA SER A 281 -106.13 -32.25 57.18
C SER A 281 -106.53 -33.00 58.48
N PRO A 282 -106.92 -32.34 59.60
CA PRO A 282 -108.22 -31.64 59.78
C PRO A 282 -108.15 -30.30 60.55
N THR A 283 -109.01 -29.30 60.29
CA THR A 283 -110.26 -28.93 61.04
C THR A 283 -109.99 -28.60 62.53
N ALA A 284 -110.35 -27.46 63.10
CA ALA A 284 -111.53 -26.61 62.94
C ALA A 284 -111.23 -25.12 63.16
#